data_AF-A0A2E3PSA1-F1
#
_entry.id   AF-A0A2E3PSA1-F1
#
_cell.length_a   1.000
_cell.length_b   1.000
_cell.length_c   1.000
_cell.angle_alpha   90.00
_cell.angle_beta   90.00
_cell.angle_gamma   90.00
#
_symmetry.space_group_name_H-M   'P 1'
#
loop_
_entity.id
_entity.type
_entity.pdbx_description
1 polymer ?
#
loop_
_entity_poly.entity_id
_entity_poly.type
_entity_poly.pdbx_seq_one_letter_code
_entity_poly.pdbx_strand_id
1 'polypeptide(L)'
;MPRPFLPAFARIALFRVAAPVCVALLLAACGHVPLTSMVKLRAFDLKTTDPEQLMVAVRHPDWIRIPQGGAVMIIEERSAPEGPVVQRDEIVFERIEGAREPAGLASERRNGTTLSVFAVAPGDADRVRSVQRRLGARRSQDASRASGSLSVSVKGCRVGPVPEGPVPVSTFLAAGEFDGFVPLLRDFDLKAAMREAGAPVEDTIASCDAAAVDGD
;
A
#
# COMPACT_ATOMS: atom_id res chain seq x y z
N MET A 1 38.64 -57.84 27.78
CA MET A 1 39.33 -58.57 26.69
C MET A 1 38.93 -60.04 26.82
N PRO A 2 38.58 -60.77 25.75
CA PRO A 2 39.18 -60.72 24.42
C PRO A 2 38.23 -60.27 23.29
N ARG A 3 38.86 -59.65 22.27
CA ARG A 3 38.43 -59.45 20.87
C ARG A 3 38.33 -60.85 20.16
N PRO A 4 37.95 -61.05 18.87
CA PRO A 4 38.27 -60.17 17.74
C PRO A 4 37.44 -60.29 16.42
N PHE A 5 37.93 -59.54 15.41
CA PHE A 5 37.79 -59.72 13.96
C PHE A 5 36.52 -59.24 13.22
N LEU A 6 36.70 -58.13 12.46
CA LEU A 6 36.04 -57.93 11.16
C LEU A 6 36.65 -58.88 10.11
N PRO A 7 35.88 -59.28 9.09
CA PRO A 7 36.12 -58.82 7.71
C PRO A 7 34.79 -58.45 6.99
N ALA A 8 34.72 -57.37 6.20
CA ALA A 8 35.17 -57.20 4.82
C ALA A 8 34.28 -57.86 3.75
N PHE A 9 34.09 -57.10 2.65
CA PHE A 9 33.51 -57.44 1.34
C PHE A 9 31.98 -57.45 1.23
N ALA A 10 31.38 -56.37 0.71
CA ALA A 10 31.30 -55.98 -0.71
C ALA A 10 30.15 -56.68 -1.45
N ARG A 11 29.20 -55.86 -1.94
CA ARG A 11 28.43 -55.96 -3.20
C ARG A 11 27.27 -54.95 -3.09
N ILE A 12 27.46 -53.71 -3.52
CA ILE A 12 27.11 -53.22 -4.86
C ILE A 12 25.73 -53.73 -5.30
N ALA A 13 24.72 -52.87 -5.19
CA ALA A 13 23.64 -52.81 -6.16
C ALA A 13 23.10 -51.37 -6.21
N LEU A 14 23.23 -50.76 -7.38
CA LEU A 14 22.68 -49.48 -7.78
C LEU A 14 21.21 -49.36 -7.39
N PHE A 15 20.83 -48.28 -6.71
CA PHE A 15 19.55 -47.63 -6.99
C PHE A 15 19.82 -46.24 -7.54
N ARG A 16 19.62 -46.15 -8.85
CA ARG A 16 19.59 -44.93 -9.62
C ARG A 16 18.35 -44.11 -9.23
N VAL A 17 18.43 -42.82 -9.55
CA VAL A 17 17.33 -41.92 -9.93
C VAL A 17 16.88 -40.93 -8.86
N ALA A 18 17.29 -39.69 -9.11
CA ALA A 18 16.56 -38.43 -8.92
C ALA A 18 16.15 -37.99 -7.51
N ALA A 19 16.92 -37.03 -6.99
CA ALA A 19 16.34 -35.97 -6.15
C ALA A 19 17.02 -34.63 -6.49
N PRO A 20 16.67 -33.98 -7.61
CA PRO A 20 17.04 -32.59 -7.82
C PRO A 20 16.06 -31.69 -7.04
N VAL A 21 16.63 -30.78 -6.24
CA VAL A 21 16.20 -29.38 -6.11
C VAL A 21 14.72 -29.15 -5.73
N CYS A 22 14.42 -29.08 -4.42
CA CYS A 22 13.14 -28.57 -3.91
C CYS A 22 13.29 -27.44 -2.89
N VAL A 23 14.28 -26.56 -3.03
CA VAL A 23 14.47 -25.42 -2.10
C VAL A 23 14.82 -24.14 -2.86
N ALA A 24 13.83 -23.44 -3.43
CA ALA A 24 14.00 -22.04 -3.89
C ALA A 24 12.69 -21.31 -4.28
N LEU A 25 11.57 -21.42 -3.55
CA LEU A 25 10.30 -20.78 -3.97
C LEU A 25 9.50 -20.09 -2.84
N LEU A 26 10.18 -19.42 -1.90
CA LEU A 26 9.50 -18.66 -0.82
C LEU A 26 9.75 -17.14 -0.83
N LEU A 27 10.32 -16.56 -1.89
CA LEU A 27 10.68 -15.12 -1.91
C LEU A 27 9.68 -14.18 -2.61
N ALA A 28 8.55 -14.67 -3.12
CA ALA A 28 7.67 -13.84 -3.97
C ALA A 28 6.56 -13.06 -3.23
N ALA A 29 6.37 -13.24 -1.92
CA ALA A 29 5.14 -12.76 -1.26
C ALA A 29 5.17 -11.31 -0.73
N CYS A 30 6.34 -10.64 -0.67
CA CYS A 30 6.44 -9.27 -0.10
C CYS A 30 6.75 -8.16 -1.14
N GLY A 31 6.62 -8.45 -2.44
CA GLY A 31 7.12 -7.59 -3.52
C GLY A 31 6.29 -6.35 -3.88
N HIS A 32 5.18 -6.09 -3.18
CA HIS A 32 4.25 -5.00 -3.56
C HIS A 32 4.77 -3.60 -3.21
N VAL A 33 5.76 -3.48 -2.32
CA VAL A 33 6.43 -2.21 -2.01
C VAL A 33 7.81 -2.21 -2.69
N PRO A 34 8.04 -1.37 -3.73
CA PRO A 34 9.34 -1.34 -4.39
C PRO A 34 10.46 -0.92 -3.42
N LEU A 35 11.58 -1.64 -3.40
CA LEU A 35 12.70 -1.34 -2.50
C LEU A 35 13.22 0.10 -2.68
N THR A 36 13.24 0.59 -3.93
CA THR A 36 13.61 1.98 -4.24
C THR A 36 12.59 2.98 -3.70
N SER A 37 11.30 2.61 -3.63
CA SER A 37 10.29 3.43 -2.98
C SER A 37 10.55 3.55 -1.48
N MET A 38 10.92 2.47 -0.78
CA MET A 38 11.19 2.54 0.66
C MET A 38 12.27 3.58 0.99
N VAL A 39 13.31 3.68 0.16
CA VAL A 39 14.37 4.69 0.34
C VAL A 39 13.84 6.10 0.12
N LYS A 40 13.05 6.33 -0.93
CA LYS A 40 12.45 7.65 -1.21
C LYS A 40 11.44 8.06 -0.14
N LEU A 41 10.58 7.14 0.30
CA LEU A 41 9.55 7.39 1.31
C LEU A 41 10.13 7.70 2.70
N ARG A 42 11.38 7.30 2.99
CA ARG A 42 12.09 7.71 4.21
C ARG A 42 12.38 9.21 4.24
N ALA A 43 12.46 9.86 3.09
CA ALA A 43 12.66 11.31 3.00
C ALA A 43 11.37 12.10 3.21
N PHE A 44 10.21 11.45 3.21
CA PHE A 44 8.93 12.11 3.47
C PHE A 44 8.86 12.61 4.91
N ASP A 45 8.57 13.90 5.07
CA ASP A 45 8.30 14.48 6.39
C ASP A 45 7.03 15.32 6.35
N LEU A 46 5.93 14.71 6.82
CA LEU A 46 4.63 15.39 6.90
C LEU A 46 4.72 16.74 7.64
N LYS A 47 5.64 16.93 8.59
CA LYS A 47 5.79 18.20 9.34
C LYS A 47 6.20 19.37 8.43
N THR A 48 6.84 19.09 7.31
CA THR A 48 7.44 20.10 6.43
C THR A 48 6.88 20.11 5.02
N THR A 49 6.25 19.02 4.57
CA THR A 49 5.62 18.95 3.25
C THR A 49 4.59 20.07 3.06
N ASP A 50 4.62 20.74 1.91
CA ASP A 50 3.57 21.69 1.51
C ASP A 50 2.27 20.93 1.19
N PRO A 51 1.12 21.25 1.83
CA PRO A 51 -0.16 20.61 1.54
C PRO A 51 -0.57 20.66 0.06
N GLU A 52 -0.17 21.70 -0.68
CA GLU A 52 -0.49 21.82 -2.11
C GLU A 52 0.34 20.87 -2.99
N GLN A 53 1.49 20.41 -2.49
CA GLN A 53 2.37 19.45 -3.16
C GLN A 53 2.08 18.00 -2.72
N LEU A 54 1.22 17.82 -1.71
CA LEU A 54 0.79 16.52 -1.23
C LEU A 54 -0.31 15.98 -2.14
N MET A 55 -0.01 14.92 -2.88
CA MET A 55 -0.95 14.33 -3.83
C MET A 55 -0.92 12.80 -3.74
N VAL A 56 -2.05 12.19 -4.05
CA VAL A 56 -2.18 10.74 -4.19
C VAL A 56 -2.53 10.42 -5.63
N ALA A 57 -1.89 9.41 -6.21
CA ALA A 57 -2.34 8.84 -7.46
C ALA A 57 -2.70 7.38 -7.26
N VAL A 58 -3.71 6.91 -7.98
CA VAL A 58 -4.19 5.54 -7.91
C VAL A 58 -4.35 5.01 -9.32
N ARG A 59 -3.63 3.93 -9.62
CA ARG A 59 -3.91 3.11 -10.80
C ARG A 59 -4.87 2.00 -10.39
N HIS A 60 -5.99 1.93 -11.08
CA HIS A 60 -7.01 0.92 -10.86
C HIS A 60 -7.61 0.48 -12.19
N PRO A 61 -8.23 -0.71 -12.26
CA PRO A 61 -9.02 -1.11 -13.43
C PRO A 61 -10.08 -0.06 -13.81
N ASP A 62 -10.35 0.05 -15.10
CA ASP A 62 -11.33 1.00 -15.66
C ASP A 62 -12.78 0.76 -15.19
N TRP A 63 -13.10 -0.48 -14.83
CA TRP A 63 -14.39 -0.86 -14.23
C TRP A 63 -14.50 -0.54 -12.73
N ILE A 64 -13.47 0.04 -12.11
CA ILE A 64 -13.49 0.59 -10.75
C ILE A 64 -13.56 2.12 -10.84
N ARG A 65 -14.46 2.71 -10.05
CA ARG A 65 -14.54 4.15 -9.83
C ARG A 65 -14.19 4.46 -8.38
N ILE A 66 -13.37 5.48 -8.17
CA ILE A 66 -13.12 6.06 -6.85
C ILE A 66 -14.05 7.27 -6.71
N PRO A 67 -15.05 7.23 -5.81
CA PRO A 67 -15.98 8.33 -5.59
C PRO A 67 -15.29 9.55 -4.96
N GLN A 68 -15.99 10.68 -4.91
CA GLN A 68 -15.53 11.83 -4.15
C GLN A 68 -15.35 11.44 -2.68
N GLY A 69 -14.29 11.95 -2.04
CA GLY A 69 -13.90 11.54 -0.68
C GLY A 69 -13.37 10.11 -0.56
N GLY A 70 -13.26 9.37 -1.67
CA GLY A 70 -12.79 7.99 -1.67
C GLY A 70 -11.30 7.82 -1.39
N ALA A 71 -10.49 8.88 -1.49
CA ALA A 71 -9.06 8.87 -1.19
C ALA A 71 -8.80 9.69 0.10
N VAL A 72 -8.24 9.03 1.12
CA VAL A 72 -8.02 9.63 2.44
C VAL A 72 -6.63 9.24 2.94
N MET A 73 -5.87 10.21 3.45
CA MET A 73 -4.69 9.93 4.27
C MET A 73 -5.08 9.89 5.73
N ILE A 74 -4.69 8.82 6.42
CA ILE A 74 -4.94 8.62 7.85
C ILE A 74 -3.62 8.81 8.58
N ILE A 75 -3.61 9.72 9.54
CA ILE A 75 -2.49 9.95 10.46
C ILE A 75 -2.92 9.48 11.83
N GLU A 76 -2.24 8.47 12.36
CA GLU A 76 -2.46 7.97 13.71
C GLU A 76 -1.24 8.28 14.57
N GLU A 77 -1.48 8.88 15.73
CA GLU A 77 -0.48 9.08 16.76
C GLU A 77 -0.79 8.14 17.92
N ARG A 78 0.22 7.45 18.43
CA ARG A 78 0.14 6.50 19.54
C ARG A 78 0.89 7.02 20.75
N SER A 79 0.41 6.65 21.93
CA SER A 79 1.06 7.02 23.21
C SER A 79 2.44 6.39 23.41
N ALA A 80 2.67 5.24 22.75
CA ALA A 80 3.91 4.47 22.71
C ALA A 80 3.92 3.63 21.41
N PRO A 81 5.06 3.02 21.00
CA PRO A 81 5.14 2.15 19.82
C PRO A 81 4.04 1.10 19.68
N GLU A 82 3.65 0.48 20.80
CA GLU A 82 2.58 -0.53 20.88
C GLU A 82 1.40 -0.03 21.73
N GLY A 83 1.34 1.27 22.00
CA GLY A 83 0.28 1.90 22.78
C GLY A 83 -0.99 2.17 21.96
N PRO A 84 -2.10 2.52 22.61
CA PRO A 84 -3.32 2.91 21.92
C PRO A 84 -3.10 4.16 21.05
N VAL A 85 -3.90 4.26 19.97
CA VAL A 85 -4.04 5.49 19.18
C VAL A 85 -4.66 6.55 20.08
N VAL A 86 -3.95 7.67 20.27
CA VAL A 86 -4.39 8.81 21.08
C VAL A 86 -4.97 9.93 20.22
N GLN A 87 -4.62 9.95 18.94
CA GLN A 87 -5.08 10.94 17.98
C GLN A 87 -5.13 10.30 16.61
N ARG A 88 -6.22 10.57 15.87
CA ARG A 88 -6.44 10.11 14.52
C ARG A 88 -6.97 11.27 13.68
N ASP A 89 -6.27 11.60 12.62
CA ASP A 89 -6.68 12.64 11.67
C ASP A 89 -6.86 12.01 10.29
N GLU A 90 -7.91 12.44 9.61
CA GLU A 90 -8.21 12.06 8.23
C GLU A 90 -8.07 13.30 7.36
N ILE A 91 -7.27 13.21 6.31
CA ILE A 91 -7.11 14.23 5.28
C ILE A 91 -7.75 13.70 4.01
N VAL A 92 -8.81 14.34 3.56
CA VAL A 92 -9.53 13.99 2.34
C VAL A 92 -8.77 14.54 1.13
N PHE A 93 -8.72 13.75 0.07
CA PHE A 93 -8.20 14.15 -1.23
C PHE A 93 -9.33 14.24 -2.24
N GLU A 94 -9.28 15.29 -3.07
CA GLU A 94 -10.21 15.53 -4.16
C GLU A 94 -9.55 15.25 -5.51
N ARG A 95 -10.32 14.66 -6.41
CA ARG A 95 -9.86 14.32 -7.76
C ARG A 95 -9.56 15.61 -8.52
N ILE A 96 -8.41 15.64 -9.18
CA ILE A 96 -8.06 16.71 -10.11
C ILE A 96 -8.30 16.26 -11.55
N GLU A 97 -9.04 17.06 -12.30
CA GLU A 97 -9.30 16.84 -13.72
C GLU A 97 -8.30 17.63 -14.58
N GLY A 98 -7.87 17.05 -15.70
CA GLY A 98 -7.08 17.77 -16.70
C GLY A 98 -5.67 18.21 -16.27
N ALA A 99 -5.19 17.80 -15.10
CA ALA A 99 -3.80 18.01 -14.71
C ALA A 99 -2.87 17.33 -15.72
N ARG A 100 -1.85 18.05 -16.20
CA ARG A 100 -0.77 17.46 -17.00
C ARG A 100 -0.23 16.27 -16.21
N GLU A 101 -0.14 15.10 -16.86
CA GLU A 101 0.31 13.87 -16.20
C GLU A 101 1.60 14.15 -15.41
N PRO A 102 1.55 14.07 -14.06
CA PRO A 102 2.69 14.42 -13.24
C PRO A 102 3.90 13.52 -13.52
N ALA A 103 5.11 14.05 -13.29
CA ALA A 103 6.34 13.31 -13.47
C ALA A 103 6.33 11.98 -12.68
N GLY A 104 6.84 10.91 -13.29
CA GLY A 104 6.91 9.58 -12.68
C GLY A 104 5.69 8.68 -12.94
N LEU A 105 4.58 9.20 -13.44
CA LEU A 105 3.35 8.42 -13.67
C LEU A 105 3.22 7.82 -15.08
N ALA A 106 3.89 8.39 -16.08
CA ALA A 106 3.79 7.91 -17.47
C ALA A 106 4.17 6.42 -17.62
N SER A 107 5.20 5.96 -16.89
CA SER A 107 5.63 4.56 -16.88
C SER A 107 4.67 3.60 -16.15
N GLU A 108 3.73 4.15 -15.39
CA GLU A 108 2.76 3.37 -14.62
C GLU A 108 1.50 3.04 -15.43
N ARG A 109 1.32 3.66 -16.61
CA ARG A 109 0.19 3.36 -17.51
C ARG A 109 0.13 1.89 -17.90
N ARG A 110 -1.06 1.30 -17.85
CA ARG A 110 -1.35 -0.05 -18.32
C ARG A 110 -2.68 -0.06 -19.08
N ASN A 111 -2.79 -0.93 -20.07
CA ASN A 111 -4.05 -1.15 -20.79
C ASN A 111 -5.13 -1.67 -19.83
N GLY A 112 -6.38 -1.24 -20.01
CA GLY A 112 -7.50 -1.62 -19.13
C GLY A 112 -7.43 -1.00 -17.72
N THR A 113 -6.58 0.00 -17.52
CA THR A 113 -6.48 0.73 -16.24
C THR A 113 -6.65 2.22 -16.45
N THR A 114 -7.17 2.87 -15.42
CA THR A 114 -7.23 4.32 -15.28
C THR A 114 -6.24 4.76 -14.21
N LEU A 115 -5.61 5.91 -14.46
CA LEU A 115 -4.78 6.58 -13.46
C LEU A 115 -5.50 7.82 -12.97
N SER A 116 -5.91 7.79 -11.71
CA SER A 116 -6.63 8.87 -11.03
C SER A 116 -5.67 9.64 -10.14
N VAL A 117 -5.66 10.98 -10.22
CA VAL A 117 -4.85 11.84 -9.36
C VAL A 117 -5.74 12.64 -8.45
N PHE A 118 -5.34 12.78 -7.19
CA PHE A 118 -6.06 13.47 -6.14
C PHE A 118 -5.11 14.41 -5.40
N ALA A 119 -5.54 15.65 -5.17
CA ALA A 119 -4.83 16.63 -4.35
C ALA A 119 -5.54 16.77 -3.00
N VAL A 120 -4.86 17.30 -1.98
CA VAL A 120 -5.52 17.63 -0.70
C VAL A 120 -6.75 18.49 -0.97
N ALA A 121 -7.90 18.09 -0.43
CA ALA A 121 -9.13 18.84 -0.59
C ALA A 121 -8.92 20.27 -0.06
N PRO A 122 -9.42 21.33 -0.73
CA PRO A 122 -9.26 22.70 -0.25
C PRO A 122 -9.73 22.90 1.19
N GLY A 123 -10.79 22.18 1.61
CA GLY A 123 -11.31 22.20 2.97
C GLY A 123 -10.41 21.56 4.03
N ASP A 124 -9.43 20.75 3.63
CA ASP A 124 -8.54 20.00 4.54
C ASP A 124 -7.09 20.51 4.53
N ALA A 125 -6.72 21.50 3.72
CA ALA A 125 -5.39 22.10 3.73
C ALA A 125 -5.00 22.62 5.14
N ASP A 126 -5.93 23.26 5.83
CA ASP A 126 -5.70 23.76 7.21
C ASP A 126 -5.63 22.63 8.24
N ARG A 127 -6.28 21.49 7.96
CA ARG A 127 -6.17 20.29 8.78
C ARG A 127 -4.76 19.72 8.68
N VAL A 128 -4.18 19.64 7.48
CA VAL A 128 -2.77 19.26 7.29
C VAL A 128 -1.85 20.18 8.11
N ARG A 129 -2.03 21.50 7.99
CA ARG A 129 -1.24 22.48 8.76
C ARG A 129 -1.42 22.32 10.28
N SER A 130 -2.61 21.93 10.73
CA SER A 130 -2.88 21.66 12.15
C SER A 130 -2.12 20.43 12.65
N VAL A 131 -2.13 19.34 11.88
CA VAL A 131 -1.34 18.15 12.15
C VAL A 131 0.15 18.51 12.22
N GLN A 132 0.66 19.29 11.25
CA GLN A 132 2.05 19.74 11.22
C GLN A 132 2.47 20.50 12.47
N ARG A 133 1.67 21.48 12.90
CA ARG A 133 1.94 22.24 14.13
C ARG A 133 1.98 21.34 15.36
N ARG A 134 1.05 20.38 15.45
CA ARG A 134 0.98 19.43 16.56
C ARG A 134 2.19 18.50 16.59
N LEU A 135 2.57 17.94 15.44
CA LEU A 135 3.76 17.11 15.30
C LEU A 135 5.05 17.90 15.60
N GLY A 136 5.13 19.17 15.19
CA GLY A 136 6.26 20.05 15.46
C GLY A 136 6.38 20.53 16.91
N ALA A 137 5.26 20.63 17.64
CA ALA A 137 5.24 21.05 19.05
C ALA A 137 5.72 19.95 20.02
N ARG A 138 5.85 18.70 19.56
CA ARG A 138 6.33 17.58 20.40
C ARG A 138 7.81 17.78 20.72
N ARG A 139 8.15 17.87 22.02
CA ARG A 139 9.53 18.02 22.49
C ARG A 139 10.33 16.74 22.24
N SER A 140 11.65 16.87 22.06
CA SER A 140 12.57 15.76 21.79
C SER A 140 12.56 14.64 22.86
N GLN A 141 12.22 14.95 24.12
CA GLN A 141 12.05 13.94 25.18
C GLN A 141 10.78 13.08 25.00
N ASP A 142 9.69 13.68 24.49
CA ASP A 142 8.43 12.98 24.18
C ASP A 142 8.49 12.30 22.80
N ALA A 143 9.29 12.84 21.88
CA ALA A 143 9.48 12.31 20.53
C ALA A 143 10.05 10.88 20.51
N SER A 144 10.81 10.48 21.54
CA SER A 144 11.33 9.12 21.67
C SER A 144 10.26 8.09 22.08
N ARG A 145 9.13 8.54 22.64
CA ARG A 145 7.96 7.72 22.97
C ARG A 145 6.84 7.84 21.94
N ALA A 146 6.77 8.96 21.23
CA ALA A 146 5.79 9.20 20.19
C ALA A 146 6.03 8.24 19.02
N SER A 147 5.08 7.33 18.82
CA SER A 147 5.00 6.49 17.64
C SER A 147 3.75 6.88 16.85
N GLY A 148 3.77 6.66 15.54
CA GLY A 148 2.63 6.95 14.69
C GLY A 148 2.71 6.21 13.37
N SER A 149 1.61 6.24 12.64
CA SER A 149 1.54 5.70 11.30
C SER A 149 0.84 6.69 10.37
N LEU A 150 1.31 6.71 9.14
CA LEU A 150 0.70 7.43 8.04
C LEU A 150 0.32 6.40 6.99
N SER A 151 -0.96 6.34 6.64
CA SER A 151 -1.47 5.43 5.63
C SER A 151 -2.36 6.17 4.64
N VAL A 152 -2.46 5.63 3.43
CA VAL A 152 -3.40 6.11 2.41
C VAL A 152 -4.45 5.03 2.23
N SER A 153 -5.71 5.39 2.47
CA SER A 153 -6.88 4.56 2.25
C SER A 153 -7.57 5.01 0.97
N VAL A 154 -7.88 4.06 0.09
CA VAL A 154 -8.61 4.31 -1.14
C VAL A 154 -9.81 3.38 -1.18
N LYS A 155 -11.00 3.97 -1.19
CA LYS A 155 -12.29 3.30 -1.36
C LYS A 155 -12.70 3.43 -2.82
N GLY A 156 -13.06 2.31 -3.43
CA GLY A 156 -13.57 2.26 -4.79
C GLY A 156 -14.83 1.39 -4.87
N CYS A 157 -15.60 1.60 -5.92
CA CYS A 157 -16.81 0.85 -6.23
C CYS A 157 -16.78 0.39 -7.69
N ARG A 158 -17.48 -0.71 -8.00
CA ARG A 158 -17.58 -1.23 -9.37
C ARG A 158 -18.65 -0.50 -10.17
N VAL A 159 -18.37 -0.25 -11.44
CA VAL A 159 -19.31 0.35 -12.41
C VAL A 159 -19.83 -0.66 -13.44
N GLY A 160 -19.44 -1.92 -13.28
CA GLY A 160 -19.81 -3.03 -14.16
C GLY A 160 -19.52 -4.37 -13.51
N PRO A 161 -19.58 -5.48 -14.28
CA PRO A 161 -19.21 -6.81 -13.80
C PRO A 161 -17.75 -6.84 -13.35
N VAL A 162 -17.46 -7.57 -12.27
CA VAL A 162 -16.09 -7.82 -11.81
C VAL A 162 -15.51 -8.99 -12.62
N PRO A 163 -14.42 -8.79 -13.40
CA PRO A 163 -13.79 -9.88 -14.13
C PRO A 163 -13.27 -10.99 -13.21
N GLU A 164 -13.12 -12.18 -13.77
CA GLU A 164 -12.37 -13.25 -13.10
C GLU A 164 -10.87 -12.91 -13.01
N GLY A 165 -10.19 -13.48 -12.00
CA GLY A 165 -8.77 -13.25 -11.77
C GLY A 165 -8.45 -12.11 -10.79
N PRO A 166 -7.17 -11.68 -10.74
CA PRO A 166 -6.67 -10.68 -9.81
C PRO A 166 -7.16 -9.27 -10.13
N VAL A 167 -7.25 -8.42 -9.12
CA VAL A 167 -7.66 -7.01 -9.25
C VAL A 167 -6.48 -6.13 -8.84
N PRO A 168 -5.52 -5.88 -9.76
CA PRO A 168 -4.31 -5.14 -9.42
C PRO A 168 -4.59 -3.64 -9.24
N VAL A 169 -4.23 -3.12 -8.08
CA VAL A 169 -4.25 -1.68 -7.79
C VAL A 169 -2.86 -1.19 -7.38
N SER A 170 -2.52 0.03 -7.77
CA SER A 170 -1.30 0.71 -7.32
C SER A 170 -1.66 2.06 -6.72
N THR A 171 -0.99 2.42 -5.63
CA THR A 171 -1.13 3.73 -4.99
C THR A 171 0.24 4.41 -4.95
N PHE A 172 0.25 5.71 -5.24
CA PHE A 172 1.45 6.54 -5.31
C PHE A 172 1.25 7.81 -4.48
N LEU A 173 2.34 8.34 -3.95
CA LEU A 173 2.39 9.57 -3.17
C LEU A 173 3.32 10.56 -3.86
N ALA A 174 2.86 11.80 -4.05
CA ALA A 174 3.71 12.94 -4.34
C ALA A 174 3.74 13.86 -3.11
N ALA A 175 4.90 14.46 -2.88
CA ALA A 175 5.18 15.40 -1.81
C ALA A 175 6.36 16.28 -2.26
N GLY A 176 6.57 17.44 -1.63
CA GLY A 176 7.63 18.38 -2.04
C GLY A 176 9.05 17.83 -1.90
N GLU A 177 9.24 16.77 -1.12
CA GLU A 177 10.51 16.07 -0.93
C GLU A 177 10.83 15.11 -2.10
N PHE A 178 9.87 14.88 -3.00
CA PHE A 178 10.02 13.93 -4.12
C PHE A 178 10.10 14.64 -5.46
N ASP A 179 10.90 14.07 -6.37
CA ASP A 179 10.85 14.40 -7.79
C ASP A 179 9.73 13.61 -8.48
N GLY A 180 8.48 14.00 -8.18
CA GLY A 180 7.26 13.37 -8.71
C GLY A 180 6.68 12.26 -7.82
N PHE A 181 5.89 11.38 -8.43
CA PHE A 181 5.16 10.34 -7.71
C PHE A 181 6.07 9.16 -7.32
N VAL A 182 5.98 8.76 -6.04
CA VAL A 182 6.65 7.59 -5.48
C VAL A 182 5.62 6.51 -5.18
N PRO A 183 5.79 5.26 -5.63
CA PRO A 183 4.86 4.18 -5.33
C PRO A 183 4.86 3.82 -3.85
N LEU A 184 3.67 3.85 -3.23
CA LEU A 184 3.41 3.25 -1.91
C LEU A 184 3.17 1.76 -2.05
N LEU A 185 2.38 1.39 -3.07
CA LEU A 185 1.92 0.05 -3.32
C LEU A 185 1.83 -0.17 -4.84
N ARG A 186 2.35 -1.29 -5.35
CA ARG A 186 2.28 -1.65 -6.77
C ARG A 186 1.63 -3.01 -6.98
N ASP A 187 0.72 -3.08 -7.94
CA ASP A 187 0.09 -4.31 -8.43
C ASP A 187 -0.51 -5.18 -7.31
N PHE A 188 -1.02 -4.54 -6.26
CA PHE A 188 -1.63 -5.22 -5.14
C PHE A 188 -2.96 -5.83 -5.56
N ASP A 189 -3.12 -7.14 -5.36
CA ASP A 189 -4.37 -7.82 -5.67
C ASP A 189 -5.42 -7.53 -4.61
N LEU A 190 -6.29 -6.57 -4.91
CA LEU A 190 -7.39 -6.17 -4.03
C LEU A 190 -8.29 -7.36 -3.70
N LYS A 191 -8.56 -8.24 -4.67
CA LYS A 191 -9.46 -9.39 -4.47
C LYS A 191 -8.84 -10.40 -3.51
N ALA A 192 -7.54 -10.66 -3.60
CA ALA A 192 -6.84 -11.52 -2.66
C ALA A 192 -6.86 -10.94 -1.24
N ALA A 193 -6.60 -9.64 -1.09
CA ALA A 193 -6.60 -8.95 0.20
C ALA A 193 -7.97 -8.98 0.89
N MET A 194 -9.05 -8.78 0.14
CA MET A 194 -10.41 -8.83 0.69
C MET A 194 -10.78 -10.25 1.15
N ARG A 195 -10.36 -11.27 0.41
CA ARG A 195 -10.55 -12.67 0.83
C ARG A 195 -9.78 -12.99 2.11
N GLU A 196 -8.55 -12.49 2.23
CA GLU A 196 -7.74 -12.65 3.44
C GLU A 196 -8.36 -11.92 4.65
N ALA A 197 -9.00 -10.77 4.41
CA ALA A 197 -9.76 -10.02 5.41
C ALA A 197 -11.14 -10.64 5.74
N GLY A 198 -11.51 -11.77 5.13
CA GLY A 198 -12.77 -12.47 5.40
C GLY A 198 -14.00 -11.89 4.70
N ALA A 199 -13.83 -11.04 3.68
CA ALA A 199 -14.96 -10.54 2.89
C ALA A 199 -15.60 -11.67 2.06
N PRO A 200 -16.94 -11.67 1.90
CA PRO A 200 -17.64 -12.65 1.09
C PRO A 200 -17.18 -12.59 -0.39
N VAL A 201 -17.01 -13.77 -1.00
CA VAL A 201 -16.44 -13.93 -2.35
C VAL A 201 -17.41 -13.46 -3.44
N GLU A 202 -18.70 -13.57 -3.18
CA GLU A 202 -19.79 -13.08 -4.03
C GLU A 202 -20.00 -11.60 -3.68
N ASP A 203 -19.81 -10.70 -4.65
CA ASP A 203 -19.89 -9.24 -4.48
C ASP A 203 -18.83 -8.58 -3.57
N THR A 204 -17.57 -9.00 -3.70
CA THR A 204 -16.47 -8.44 -2.90
C THR A 204 -16.31 -6.92 -3.07
N ILE A 205 -16.61 -6.35 -4.25
CA ILE A 205 -16.53 -4.90 -4.49
C ILE A 205 -17.95 -4.35 -4.67
N ALA A 206 -18.35 -3.42 -3.80
CA ALA A 206 -19.66 -2.78 -3.83
C ALA A 206 -19.90 -2.04 -5.16
N SER A 207 -21.14 -2.09 -5.67
CA SER A 207 -21.56 -1.29 -6.82
C SER A 207 -21.57 0.20 -6.47
N CYS A 208 -21.18 1.06 -7.42
CA CYS A 208 -21.30 2.51 -7.22
C CYS A 208 -22.74 2.98 -7.06
N ASP A 209 -23.70 2.23 -7.59
CA ASP A 209 -25.14 2.53 -7.44
C ASP A 209 -25.61 2.26 -6.00
N ALA A 210 -24.95 1.34 -5.30
CA ALA A 210 -25.21 1.05 -3.89
C ALA A 210 -24.43 1.99 -2.96
N ALA A 211 -23.17 2.31 -3.31
CA ALA A 211 -22.29 3.17 -2.51
C ALA A 211 -22.77 4.64 -2.43
N ALA A 212 -23.66 5.08 -3.32
CA ALA A 212 -24.28 6.41 -3.25
C ALA A 212 -25.32 6.54 -2.13
N VAL A 213 -25.78 5.43 -1.54
CA VAL A 213 -26.87 5.41 -0.53
C VAL A 213 -26.35 5.53 0.91
N ASP A 214 -25.07 5.22 1.17
CA ASP A 214 -24.48 5.21 2.52
C ASP A 214 -23.66 6.49 2.85
N GLY A 215 -23.79 7.55 2.04
CA GLY A 215 -22.97 8.75 2.10
C GLY A 215 -23.68 10.05 2.52
N ASP A 216 -24.89 9.96 3.06
CA ASP A 216 -25.67 11.09 3.63
C ASP A 216 -25.61 11.10 5.16
#